data_AF-A0A0B3AXJ0-F1
#
_entry.id   AF-A0A0B3AXJ0-F1
#
_cell.length_a   1.000
_cell.length_b   1.000
_cell.length_c   1.000
_cell.angle_alpha   90.00
_cell.angle_beta   90.00
_cell.angle_gamma   90.00
#
_symmetry.space_group_name_H-M   'P 1'
#
loop_
_entity.id
_entity.type
_entity.pdbx_description
1 polymer ?
#
loop_
_entity_poly.entity_id
_entity_poly.type
_entity_poly.pdbx_seq_one_letter_code
_entity_poly.pdbx_strand_id
1 'polypeptide(L)'
;MKTLKNLIKIAVPVLVLSASNFKSYGQDTLKTKEGYEISFGNWQTLTYNKKNQLMKKFLKNGDFKHTHFYEYDDKGQRIKDEWFITYKNEKSEKEITSLYFYNSNGNVNMEIRIDKKGENEVIKYNSK
;
A
#
# COMPACT_ATOMS: atom_id res chain seq x y z
N MET A 1 -37.11 44.85 -38.65
CA MET A 1 -36.38 44.06 -37.63
C MET A 1 -35.84 42.80 -38.27
N LYS A 2 -34.52 42.72 -38.50
CA LYS A 2 -33.83 41.56 -39.10
C LYS A 2 -32.54 41.28 -38.33
N THR A 3 -32.47 40.07 -37.77
CA THR A 3 -31.32 39.17 -37.58
C THR A 3 -29.93 39.75 -37.30
N LEU A 4 -29.37 39.42 -36.13
CA LEU A 4 -27.93 39.39 -35.92
C LEU A 4 -27.42 37.93 -36.08
N LYS A 5 -26.82 37.65 -37.23
CA LYS A 5 -25.87 36.55 -37.44
C LYS A 5 -24.47 37.16 -37.53
N ASN A 6 -23.48 36.35 -37.18
CA ASN A 6 -22.02 36.51 -37.31
C ASN A 6 -21.31 37.17 -36.13
N LEU A 7 -20.12 36.74 -35.67
CA LEU A 7 -19.36 35.49 -35.74
C LEU A 7 -18.05 35.81 -34.98
N ILE A 8 -17.43 34.80 -34.34
CA ILE A 8 -15.98 34.55 -34.25
C ILE A 8 -15.10 35.22 -33.15
N LYS A 9 -14.34 34.31 -32.49
CA LYS A 9 -13.04 34.42 -31.77
C LYS A 9 -13.12 35.14 -30.41
N ILE A 10 -12.60 34.58 -29.31
CA ILE A 10 -11.25 34.03 -29.15
C ILE A 10 -11.31 32.87 -28.13
N ALA A 11 -10.88 31.69 -28.57
CA ALA A 11 -10.47 30.61 -27.67
C ALA A 11 -9.12 30.99 -27.06
N VAL A 12 -9.03 31.04 -25.74
CA VAL A 12 -7.75 31.13 -25.03
C VAL A 12 -7.27 29.69 -24.79
N PRO A 13 -6.16 29.25 -25.41
CA PRO A 13 -5.60 27.94 -25.11
C PRO A 13 -4.94 28.00 -23.73
N VAL A 14 -5.52 27.30 -22.76
CA VAL A 14 -4.84 27.06 -21.48
C VAL A 14 -3.62 26.21 -21.75
N LEU A 15 -2.48 26.76 -21.34
CA LEU A 15 -1.13 26.28 -21.48
C LEU A 15 -1.00 24.76 -21.27
N VAL A 16 -0.35 24.15 -22.27
CA VAL A 16 0.29 22.83 -22.20
C VAL A 16 1.31 22.85 -21.07
N LEU A 17 0.92 22.33 -19.91
CA LEU A 17 1.90 21.83 -18.94
C LEU A 17 2.43 20.52 -19.51
N SER A 18 3.67 20.57 -19.97
CA SER A 18 4.47 19.43 -20.41
C SER A 18 4.31 18.28 -19.41
N ALA A 19 3.72 17.18 -19.86
CA ALA A 19 3.76 15.91 -19.15
C ALA A 19 5.23 15.49 -19.03
N SER A 20 5.85 15.82 -17.91
CA SER A 20 7.14 15.29 -17.51
C SER A 20 6.97 13.78 -17.31
N ASN A 21 7.31 12.98 -18.32
CA ASN A 21 7.58 11.53 -18.30
C ASN A 21 6.95 10.75 -17.13
N PHE A 22 5.64 10.86 -16.93
CA PHE A 22 4.95 10.00 -15.99
C PHE A 22 4.91 8.64 -16.66
N LYS A 23 5.88 7.77 -16.33
CA LYS A 23 5.75 6.34 -16.61
C LYS A 23 4.45 5.93 -15.93
N SER A 24 3.38 5.80 -16.71
CA SER A 24 2.18 5.08 -16.31
C SER A 24 2.65 3.67 -16.00
N TYR A 25 2.99 3.42 -14.73
CA TYR A 25 3.15 2.06 -14.23
C TYR A 25 1.75 1.46 -14.36
N GLY A 26 1.56 0.60 -15.38
CA GLY A 26 0.28 -0.01 -15.72
C GLY A 26 -0.48 -0.36 -14.46
N GLN A 27 -1.54 0.42 -14.20
CA GLN A 27 -2.38 0.25 -13.04
C GLN A 27 -3.42 -0.79 -13.40
N ASP A 28 -3.11 -2.05 -13.11
CA ASP A 28 -4.05 -3.14 -13.33
C ASP A 28 -4.93 -3.29 -12.09
N THR A 29 -6.25 -3.21 -12.30
CA THR A 29 -7.22 -3.42 -11.23
C THR A 29 -7.92 -4.76 -11.44
N LEU A 30 -7.83 -5.65 -10.46
CA LEU A 30 -8.46 -6.98 -10.50
C LEU A 30 -9.53 -7.08 -9.41
N LYS A 31 -10.77 -7.42 -9.78
CA LYS A 31 -11.82 -7.73 -8.80
C LYS A 31 -11.60 -9.13 -8.21
N THR A 32 -11.76 -9.27 -6.91
CA THR A 32 -11.63 -10.55 -6.19
C THR A 32 -12.91 -10.86 -5.42
N LYS A 33 -13.01 -12.07 -4.83
CA LYS A 33 -14.15 -12.42 -3.96
C LYS A 33 -14.21 -11.54 -2.69
N GLU A 34 -13.06 -11.02 -2.26
CA GLU A 34 -12.88 -10.26 -1.02
C GLU A 34 -12.95 -8.75 -1.23
N GLY A 35 -12.72 -8.27 -2.47
CA GLY A 35 -12.80 -6.87 -2.87
C GLY A 35 -12.12 -6.64 -4.20
N TYR A 36 -10.95 -5.99 -4.20
CA TYR A 36 -10.16 -5.76 -5.41
C TYR A 36 -8.67 -5.58 -5.10
N GLU A 37 -7.84 -5.75 -6.12
CA GLU A 37 -6.40 -5.52 -6.08
C GLU A 37 -6.00 -4.46 -7.09
N ILE A 38 -5.04 -3.61 -6.72
CA ILE A 38 -4.39 -2.66 -7.62
C ILE A 38 -2.91 -3.02 -7.68
N SER A 39 -2.40 -3.32 -8.86
CA SER A 39 -0.98 -3.56 -9.10
C SER A 39 -0.34 -2.36 -9.79
N PHE A 40 0.84 -1.98 -9.34
CA PHE A 40 1.68 -0.96 -9.97
C PHE A 40 2.91 -1.68 -10.53
N GLY A 41 2.77 -2.25 -11.72
CA GLY A 41 3.78 -3.15 -12.29
C GLY A 41 4.07 -4.35 -11.38
N ASN A 42 5.34 -4.76 -11.31
CA ASN A 42 5.78 -5.94 -10.55
C ASN A 42 6.37 -5.62 -9.16
N TRP A 43 6.33 -4.36 -8.74
CA TRP A 43 6.99 -3.88 -7.53
C TRP A 43 6.03 -3.50 -6.41
N GLN A 44 4.73 -3.34 -6.69
CA GLN A 44 3.73 -3.06 -5.66
C GLN A 44 2.35 -3.63 -6.00
N THR A 45 1.69 -4.19 -4.98
CA THR A 45 0.29 -4.60 -5.04
C THR A 45 -0.43 -4.13 -3.77
N LEU A 46 -1.64 -3.56 -3.94
CA LEU A 46 -2.53 -3.15 -2.87
C LEU A 46 -3.83 -3.96 -2.96
N THR A 47 -4.18 -4.69 -1.91
CA THR A 47 -5.42 -5.47 -1.83
C THR A 47 -6.39 -4.78 -0.89
N TYR A 48 -7.60 -4.54 -1.36
CA TYR A 48 -8.69 -3.88 -0.64
C TYR A 48 -9.88 -4.83 -0.48
N ASN A 49 -10.60 -4.70 0.63
CA ASN A 49 -11.87 -5.41 0.82
C ASN A 49 -13.05 -4.68 0.16
N LYS A 50 -14.25 -5.28 0.21
CA LYS A 50 -15.51 -4.70 -0.29
C LYS A 50 -15.91 -3.39 0.39
N LYS A 51 -15.39 -3.09 1.58
CA LYS A 51 -15.60 -1.81 2.30
C LYS A 51 -14.54 -0.75 1.91
N ASN A 52 -13.73 -1.01 0.87
CA ASN A 52 -12.60 -0.17 0.42
C ASN A 52 -11.51 0.03 1.48
N GLN A 53 -11.34 -0.91 2.40
CA GLN A 53 -10.27 -0.88 3.39
C GLN A 53 -9.06 -1.67 2.87
N LEU A 54 -7.87 -1.09 2.99
CA LEU A 54 -6.62 -1.72 2.57
C LEU A 54 -6.32 -2.89 3.52
N MET A 55 -6.36 -4.13 3.02
CA MET A 55 -6.08 -5.36 3.79
C MET A 55 -4.63 -5.82 3.65
N LYS A 56 -4.01 -5.59 2.50
CA LYS A 56 -2.64 -6.03 2.22
C LYS A 56 -1.91 -5.05 1.33
N LYS A 57 -0.66 -4.78 1.66
CA LYS A 57 0.29 -4.05 0.82
C LYS A 57 1.52 -4.92 0.60
N PHE A 58 1.81 -5.23 -0.64
CA PHE A 58 3.04 -5.90 -1.05
C PHE A 58 3.95 -4.91 -1.77
N LEU A 59 5.25 -4.97 -1.47
CA LEU A 59 6.31 -4.21 -2.09
C LEU A 59 7.48 -5.15 -2.42
N LYS A 60 8.05 -5.02 -3.62
CA LYS A 60 9.23 -5.75 -4.06
C LYS A 60 10.21 -4.79 -4.72
N ASN A 61 11.46 -4.81 -4.27
CA ASN A 61 12.54 -4.07 -4.90
C ASN A 61 13.82 -4.93 -4.92
N GLY A 62 14.12 -5.56 -6.05
CA GLY A 62 15.18 -6.57 -6.14
C GLY A 62 14.90 -7.75 -5.19
N ASP A 63 15.86 -8.02 -4.30
CA ASP A 63 15.79 -9.07 -3.28
C ASP A 63 15.09 -8.63 -1.98
N PHE A 64 14.67 -7.37 -1.90
CA PHE A 64 13.85 -6.87 -0.81
C PHE A 64 12.37 -7.15 -1.11
N LYS A 65 11.68 -7.78 -0.15
CA LYS A 65 10.23 -7.96 -0.15
C LYS A 65 9.66 -7.45 1.17
N HIS A 66 8.57 -6.72 1.09
CA HIS A 66 7.84 -6.24 2.25
C HIS A 66 6.35 -6.47 2.03
N THR A 67 5.74 -7.24 2.93
CA THR A 67 4.29 -7.47 2.97
C THR A 67 3.74 -6.91 4.26
N HIS A 68 2.69 -6.10 4.18
CA HIS A 68 1.99 -5.54 5.32
C HIS A 68 0.52 -5.98 5.24
N PHE A 69 0.00 -6.59 6.30
CA PHE A 69 -1.39 -6.98 6.47
C PHE A 69 -2.08 -6.08 7.49
N TYR A 70 -3.32 -5.74 7.23
CA TYR A 70 -4.16 -4.90 8.07
C TYR A 70 -5.47 -5.62 8.38
N GLU A 71 -5.88 -5.60 9.63
CA GLU A 71 -7.20 -6.07 10.05
C GLU A 71 -7.99 -4.93 10.69
N TYR A 72 -9.30 -4.94 10.47
CA TYR A 72 -10.22 -3.90 10.93
C TYR A 72 -11.38 -4.56 11.68
N ASP A 73 -11.91 -3.86 12.68
CA ASP A 73 -13.15 -4.23 13.34
C ASP A 73 -14.39 -3.89 12.47
N ASP A 74 -15.57 -4.21 12.99
CA ASP A 74 -16.84 -3.94 12.30
C ASP A 74 -17.14 -2.44 12.11
N LYS A 75 -16.57 -1.58 12.96
CA LYS A 75 -16.67 -0.12 12.89
C LYS A 75 -15.67 0.48 11.90
N GLY A 76 -14.78 -0.35 11.35
CA GLY A 76 -13.74 0.03 10.42
C GLY A 76 -12.50 0.64 11.07
N GLN A 77 -12.35 0.51 12.39
CA GLN A 77 -11.12 0.83 13.11
C GLN A 77 -10.12 -0.30 12.91
N ARG A 78 -8.87 0.06 12.62
CA ARG A 78 -7.77 -0.88 12.50
C ARG A 78 -7.43 -1.49 13.86
N ILE A 79 -7.36 -2.81 13.93
CA ILE A 79 -7.10 -3.57 15.17
C ILE A 79 -5.78 -4.35 15.15
N LYS A 80 -5.21 -4.60 13.97
CA LYS A 80 -3.93 -5.29 13.81
C LYS A 80 -3.18 -4.84 12.57
N ASP A 81 -1.87 -4.66 12.73
CA ASP A 81 -0.91 -4.44 11.65
C ASP A 81 0.19 -5.51 11.74
N GLU A 82 0.45 -6.22 10.65
CA GLU A 82 1.47 -7.27 10.60
C GLU A 82 2.36 -7.06 9.38
N TRP A 83 3.67 -6.95 9.60
CA TRP A 83 4.66 -6.61 8.58
C TRP A 83 5.73 -7.68 8.52
N PHE A 84 5.92 -8.22 7.33
CA PHE A 84 6.93 -9.20 6.98
C PHE A 84 7.91 -8.56 6.02
N ILE A 85 9.16 -8.44 6.44
CA ILE A 85 10.25 -7.98 5.61
C ILE A 85 11.20 -9.15 5.40
N THR A 86 11.33 -9.58 4.15
CA THR A 86 12.35 -10.55 3.75
C THR A 86 13.40 -9.81 2.95
N TYR A 87 14.66 -9.95 3.38
CA TYR A 87 15.81 -9.48 2.63
C TYR A 87 16.77 -10.63 2.41
N LYS A 88 17.10 -10.88 1.15
CA LYS A 88 18.09 -11.87 0.74
C LYS A 88 19.29 -11.18 0.13
N ASN A 89 20.49 -11.57 0.54
CA ASN A 89 21.72 -11.28 -0.18
C ASN A 89 22.57 -12.55 -0.29
N GLU A 90 23.67 -12.48 -1.03
CA GLU A 90 24.56 -13.64 -1.28
C GLU A 90 25.10 -14.30 0.01
N LYS A 91 25.11 -13.57 1.14
CA LYS A 91 25.71 -13.99 2.41
C LYS A 91 24.70 -14.34 3.50
N SER A 92 23.44 -13.92 3.37
CA SER A 92 22.42 -14.05 4.41
C SER A 92 21.00 -13.90 3.86
N GLU A 93 20.09 -14.66 4.45
CA GLU A 93 18.64 -14.44 4.36
C GLU A 93 18.19 -13.99 5.75
N LYS A 94 17.55 -12.83 5.82
CA LYS A 94 16.98 -12.27 7.05
C LYS A 94 15.48 -12.10 6.86
N GLU A 95 14.73 -12.60 7.83
CA GLU A 95 13.30 -12.38 7.92
C GLU A 95 13.02 -11.57 9.17
N ILE A 96 12.36 -10.44 9.00
CA ILE A 96 11.88 -9.61 10.10
C ILE A 96 10.36 -9.66 10.03
N THR A 97 9.75 -10.23 11.05
CA THR A 97 8.30 -10.22 11.23
C THR A 97 8.00 -9.31 12.39
N SER A 98 7.08 -8.39 12.21
CA SER A 98 6.70 -7.50 13.28
C SER A 98 5.18 -7.37 13.30
N LEU A 99 4.63 -7.29 14.50
CA LEU A 99 3.22 -7.44 14.81
C LEU A 99 2.82 -6.29 15.72
N TYR A 100 1.77 -5.56 15.37
CA TYR A 100 1.14 -4.57 16.21
C TYR A 100 -0.32 -4.95 16.44
N PHE A 101 -0.75 -4.94 17.69
CA PHE A 101 -2.13 -5.16 18.10
C PHE A 101 -2.63 -3.91 18.83
N TYR A 102 -3.71 -3.33 18.33
CA TYR A 102 -4.34 -2.14 18.90
C TYR A 102 -5.53 -2.59 19.75
N ASN A 103 -5.54 -2.21 21.03
CA ASN A 103 -6.71 -2.43 21.87
C ASN A 103 -7.70 -1.26 21.77
N SER A 104 -8.91 -1.45 22.32
CA SER A 104 -9.99 -0.46 22.30
C SER A 104 -9.65 0.88 22.96
N ASN A 105 -8.60 0.91 23.78
CA ASN A 105 -8.16 2.10 24.52
C ASN A 105 -7.05 2.87 23.78
N GLY A 106 -6.63 2.40 22.60
CA GLY A 106 -5.54 2.99 21.82
C GLY A 106 -4.13 2.52 22.22
N ASN A 107 -4.02 1.58 23.17
CA ASN A 107 -2.72 1.00 23.52
C ASN A 107 -2.29 -0.02 22.46
N VAL A 108 -0.98 -0.08 22.23
CA VAL A 108 -0.33 -0.95 21.25
C VAL A 108 0.52 -1.99 21.95
N ASN A 109 0.23 -3.26 21.66
CA ASN A 109 1.17 -4.35 21.88
C ASN A 109 1.97 -4.56 20.60
N MET A 110 3.29 -4.51 20.70
CA MET A 110 4.21 -4.74 19.59
C MET A 110 5.08 -5.96 19.86
N GLU A 111 5.23 -6.82 18.87
CA GLU A 111 6.19 -7.92 18.88
C GLU A 111 7.01 -7.88 17.58
N ILE A 112 8.33 -7.86 17.70
CA ILE A 112 9.28 -7.91 16.57
C ILE A 112 10.05 -9.22 16.71
N ARG A 113 10.03 -10.03 15.65
CA ARG A 113 10.79 -11.27 15.49
C ARG A 113 11.79 -11.06 14.37
N ILE A 114 13.05 -11.38 14.63
CA ILE A 114 14.12 -11.32 13.66
C ILE A 114 14.70 -12.72 13.56
N ASP A 115 14.41 -13.40 12.46
CA ASP A 115 14.93 -14.72 12.15
C ASP A 115 16.13 -14.56 11.22
N LYS A 116 17.29 -15.02 11.69
CA LYS A 116 18.54 -15.11 10.94
C LYS A 116 18.98 -16.57 10.96
N LYS A 117 19.70 -17.01 9.92
CA LYS A 117 20.22 -18.39 9.86
C LYS A 117 21.13 -18.69 11.07
N GLY A 118 20.60 -19.37 12.08
CA GLY A 118 21.29 -19.75 13.32
C GLY A 118 20.98 -18.90 14.56
N GLU A 119 20.24 -17.79 14.45
CA GLU A 119 19.91 -16.88 15.56
C GLU A 119 18.51 -16.30 15.39
N ASN A 120 17.66 -16.43 16.42
CA ASN A 120 16.33 -15.83 16.46
C ASN A 120 16.25 -14.84 17.62
N GLU A 121 15.79 -13.62 17.34
CA GLU A 121 15.57 -12.58 18.36
C GLU A 121 14.09 -12.22 18.41
N VAL A 122 13.53 -12.11 19.63
CA VAL A 122 12.15 -11.64 19.84
C VAL A 122 12.15 -10.46 20.80
N ILE A 123 11.65 -9.32 20.34
CA ILE A 123 11.52 -8.09 21.11
C ILE A 123 10.03 -7.82 21.31
N LYS A 124 9.60 -7.69 22.57
CA LYS A 124 8.19 -7.41 22.93
C LYS A 124 8.08 -6.05 23.60
N TYR A 125 7.08 -5.28 23.22
CA TYR A 125 6.76 -3.99 23.78
C TYR A 125 5.25 -3.90 24.05
N ASN A 126 4.88 -3.29 25.17
CA ASN A 126 3.49 -3.11 25.57
C ASN A 126 3.36 -1.69 26.12
N SER A 127 2.61 -0.83 25.42
CA SER A 127 2.31 0.51 25.94
C SER A 127 1.24 0.39 27.03
N LYS A 128 1.62 0.69 28.28
CA LYS A 128 0.67 0.77 29.40
C LYS A 128 -0.23 1.98 29.27
#